data_AF-A0A6V8PLZ3-F1
#
_entry.id   AF-A0A6V8PLZ3-F1
#
_cell.length_a   1.000
_cell.length_b   1.000
_cell.length_c   1.000
_cell.angle_alpha   90.00
_cell.angle_beta   90.00
_cell.angle_gamma   90.00
#
_symmetry.space_group_name_H-M   'P 1'
#
loop_
_entity.id
_entity.type
_entity.pdbx_description
1 polymer ?
#
loop_
_entity_poly.entity_id
_entity_poly.type
_entity_poly.pdbx_seq_one_letter_code
_entity_poly.pdbx_strand_id
1 'polypeptide(L)'
;WVLFWYFHSRVPEDRIQQMLTDIGIIISAGEISNIITKNHEGFHQEKTDIIRAGIQSSSYQHIDDTGARVQGTNQHFTVLCNDYFSAFFINPKKDRLTVIGILSQEEELSYLINPYALGFLEGKKLKASVLSSLKPLLQMEAMPWERFEKELNLLIPELKHHHKTMILEAAAIASYQENHASPIIQRLVCDDARQFYYITPLRALCWIHEERHYVKLTPLLAHHQRLLDDFRARIWEYYYELTEYKKNPKEEEKIRLAHLFEEIFSTKTGYEDLDNRIELTKKKKDFLLVVLDYPDTPLHNNPAELALRMYVIKR
;
A
#
# COMPACT_ATOMS: atom_id res chain seq x y z
N TRP A 1 -20.98 -26.08 -8.95
CA TRP A 1 -20.10 -26.54 -7.86
C TRP A 1 -18.66 -26.05 -8.00
N VAL A 2 -18.00 -26.23 -9.15
CA VAL A 2 -16.59 -25.77 -9.37
C VAL A 2 -16.35 -24.32 -8.93
N LEU A 3 -17.11 -23.34 -9.46
CA LEU A 3 -16.97 -21.93 -9.10
C LEU A 3 -17.17 -21.67 -7.60
N PHE A 4 -18.15 -22.34 -6.99
CA PHE A 4 -18.42 -22.22 -5.56
C PHE A 4 -17.26 -22.78 -4.71
N TRP A 5 -16.78 -23.98 -5.03
CA TRP A 5 -15.64 -24.57 -4.31
C TRP A 5 -14.37 -23.74 -4.48
N TYR A 6 -14.14 -23.21 -5.68
CA TYR A 6 -12.95 -22.40 -5.94
C TYR A 6 -13.03 -21.03 -5.27
N PHE A 7 -14.07 -20.23 -5.54
CA PHE A 7 -14.15 -18.84 -5.08
C PHE A 7 -14.62 -18.73 -3.62
N HIS A 8 -15.68 -19.44 -3.23
CA HIS A 8 -16.21 -19.38 -1.87
C HIS A 8 -15.43 -20.28 -0.91
N SER A 9 -15.22 -21.54 -1.27
CA SER A 9 -14.61 -22.54 -0.36
C SER A 9 -13.07 -22.58 -0.42
N ARG A 10 -12.45 -21.83 -1.32
CA ARG A 10 -10.98 -21.72 -1.49
C ARG A 10 -10.29 -23.07 -1.76
N VAL A 11 -10.99 -24.00 -2.41
CA VAL A 11 -10.43 -25.29 -2.79
C VAL A 11 -9.59 -25.12 -4.06
N PRO A 12 -8.32 -25.55 -4.08
CA PRO A 12 -7.47 -25.47 -5.28
C PRO A 12 -7.93 -26.41 -6.39
N GLU A 13 -7.53 -26.13 -7.63
CA GLU A 13 -8.04 -26.83 -8.84
C GLU A 13 -7.80 -28.35 -8.81
N ASP A 14 -6.64 -28.79 -8.32
CA ASP A 14 -6.26 -30.20 -8.18
C ASP A 14 -7.20 -30.94 -7.21
N ARG A 15 -7.58 -30.30 -6.11
CA ARG A 15 -8.52 -30.86 -5.12
C ARG A 15 -9.94 -30.87 -5.65
N ILE A 16 -10.36 -29.86 -6.39
CA ILE A 16 -11.65 -29.86 -7.09
C ILE A 16 -11.70 -31.03 -8.08
N GLN A 17 -10.63 -31.25 -8.84
CA GLN A 17 -10.54 -32.38 -9.78
C GLN A 17 -10.66 -33.73 -9.07
N GLN A 18 -9.92 -33.91 -7.98
CA GLN A 18 -9.97 -35.13 -7.17
C GLN A 18 -11.40 -35.38 -6.65
N MET A 19 -12.03 -34.38 -6.05
CA MET A 19 -13.39 -34.49 -5.52
C MET A 19 -14.41 -34.87 -6.58
N LEU A 20 -14.30 -34.30 -7.79
CA LEU A 20 -15.19 -34.64 -8.91
C LEU A 20 -14.94 -36.07 -9.39
N THR A 21 -13.68 -36.49 -9.45
CA THR A 21 -13.29 -37.84 -9.87
C THR A 21 -13.78 -38.89 -8.88
N ASP A 22 -13.67 -38.62 -7.57
CA ASP A 22 -14.11 -39.53 -6.50
C ASP A 22 -15.61 -39.83 -6.53
N ILE A 23 -16.43 -38.91 -7.06
CA ILE A 23 -17.87 -39.08 -7.25
C ILE A 23 -18.25 -39.55 -8.66
N GLY A 24 -17.28 -39.98 -9.46
CA GLY A 24 -17.49 -40.54 -10.81
C GLY A 24 -17.64 -39.52 -11.94
N ILE A 25 -17.34 -38.24 -11.70
CA ILE A 25 -17.37 -37.20 -12.74
C ILE A 25 -15.99 -37.12 -13.41
N ILE A 26 -15.94 -37.47 -14.69
CA ILE A 26 -14.72 -37.40 -15.51
C ILE A 26 -14.58 -35.97 -16.05
N ILE A 27 -13.56 -35.25 -15.59
CA ILE A 27 -13.25 -33.89 -16.03
C ILE A 27 -11.74 -33.66 -16.05
N SER A 28 -11.25 -32.93 -17.04
CA SER A 28 -9.83 -32.59 -17.15
C SER A 28 -9.49 -31.35 -16.31
N ALA A 29 -8.23 -31.23 -15.88
CA ALA A 29 -7.73 -30.01 -15.23
C ALA A 29 -7.91 -28.78 -16.13
N GLY A 30 -7.72 -28.93 -17.44
CA GLY A 30 -7.93 -27.85 -18.41
C GLY A 30 -9.38 -27.37 -18.45
N GLU A 31 -10.35 -28.26 -18.30
CA GLU A 31 -11.77 -27.87 -18.29
C GLU A 31 -12.16 -27.20 -16.97
N ILE A 32 -11.62 -27.66 -15.84
CA ILE A 32 -11.78 -26.95 -14.56
C ILE A 32 -11.21 -25.53 -14.66
N SER A 33 -10.00 -25.38 -15.21
CA SER A 33 -9.38 -24.07 -15.42
C SER A 33 -10.21 -23.19 -16.36
N ASN A 34 -10.75 -23.74 -17.45
CA ASN A 34 -11.65 -23.02 -18.35
C ASN A 34 -12.89 -22.50 -17.63
N ILE A 35 -13.53 -23.34 -16.80
CA ILE A 35 -14.70 -22.95 -15.99
C ILE A 35 -14.34 -21.79 -15.06
N ILE A 36 -13.13 -21.79 -14.49
CA ILE A 36 -12.69 -20.79 -13.51
C ILE A 36 -12.22 -19.48 -14.17
N THR A 37 -11.79 -19.49 -15.43
CA THR A 37 -11.05 -18.33 -16.01
C THR A 37 -11.69 -17.72 -17.25
N LYS A 38 -12.55 -18.43 -17.98
CA LYS A 38 -13.15 -17.96 -19.24
C LYS A 38 -14.55 -17.37 -19.04
N ASN A 39 -15.04 -16.62 -20.03
CA ASN A 39 -16.38 -16.01 -20.07
C ASN A 39 -16.63 -15.00 -18.94
N HIS A 40 -15.58 -14.24 -18.58
CA HIS A 40 -15.62 -13.24 -17.52
C HIS A 40 -15.64 -11.80 -18.04
N GLU A 41 -15.75 -11.62 -19.36
CA GLU A 41 -15.73 -10.31 -20.01
C GLU A 41 -16.84 -9.40 -19.47
N GLY A 42 -18.01 -9.98 -19.13
CA GLY A 42 -19.12 -9.27 -18.49
C GLY A 42 -18.81 -8.74 -17.09
N PHE A 43 -17.83 -9.32 -16.38
CA PHE A 43 -17.43 -8.90 -15.03
C PHE A 43 -16.37 -7.79 -15.04
N HIS A 44 -15.78 -7.45 -16.20
CA HIS A 44 -14.79 -6.37 -16.26
C HIS A 44 -15.42 -5.01 -15.93
N GLN A 45 -16.58 -4.73 -16.50
CA GLN A 45 -17.32 -3.50 -16.19
C GLN A 45 -17.77 -3.48 -14.72
N GLU A 46 -18.31 -4.60 -14.23
CA GLU A 46 -18.70 -4.73 -12.82
C GLU A 46 -17.51 -4.50 -11.87
N LYS A 47 -16.34 -5.07 -12.18
CA LYS A 47 -15.11 -4.82 -11.40
C LYS A 47 -14.77 -3.33 -11.37
N THR A 48 -14.77 -2.66 -12.52
CA THR A 48 -14.47 -1.23 -12.60
C THR A 48 -15.46 -0.40 -11.78
N ASP A 49 -16.76 -0.71 -11.87
CA ASP A 49 -17.81 -0.01 -11.15
C ASP A 49 -17.74 -0.25 -9.63
N ILE A 50 -17.44 -1.49 -9.20
CA ILE A 50 -17.20 -1.83 -7.79
C ILE A 50 -16.00 -1.06 -7.26
N ILE A 51 -14.89 -0.96 -8.00
CA ILE A 51 -13.71 -0.23 -7.51
C ILE A 51 -14.02 1.25 -7.39
N ARG A 52 -14.68 1.85 -8.39
CA ARG A 52 -15.07 3.26 -8.36
C ARG A 52 -15.97 3.56 -7.16
N ALA A 53 -17.04 2.79 -6.97
CA ALA A 53 -17.95 2.94 -5.84
C ALA A 53 -17.24 2.64 -4.50
N GLY A 54 -16.38 1.63 -4.47
CA GLY A 54 -15.59 1.23 -3.32
C GLY A 54 -14.63 2.31 -2.85
N ILE A 55 -13.89 2.94 -3.77
CA ILE A 55 -13.00 4.06 -3.44
C ILE A 55 -13.81 5.23 -2.86
N GLN A 56 -15.01 5.51 -3.40
CA GLN A 56 -15.89 6.59 -2.92
C GLN A 56 -16.56 6.28 -1.58
N SER A 57 -16.68 5.01 -1.19
CA SER A 57 -17.38 4.58 0.03
C SER A 57 -16.63 4.87 1.33
N SER A 58 -15.34 5.22 1.26
CA SER A 58 -14.51 5.46 2.45
C SER A 58 -13.45 6.54 2.19
N SER A 59 -13.18 7.34 3.22
CA SER A 59 -12.07 8.32 3.26
C SER A 59 -10.69 7.68 3.41
N TYR A 60 -10.63 6.36 3.64
CA TYR A 60 -9.39 5.60 3.69
C TYR A 60 -9.47 4.34 2.83
N GLN A 61 -8.31 3.90 2.34
CA GLN A 61 -8.19 2.63 1.62
C GLN A 61 -7.00 1.84 2.18
N HIS A 62 -7.15 0.53 2.28
CA HIS A 62 -6.07 -0.41 2.55
C HIS A 62 -5.40 -0.80 1.25
N ILE A 63 -4.07 -0.89 1.28
CA ILE A 63 -3.29 -1.46 0.18
C ILE A 63 -2.20 -2.38 0.72
N ASP A 64 -1.98 -3.49 0.03
CA ASP A 64 -0.88 -4.40 0.31
C ASP A 64 -0.51 -5.17 -0.95
N ASP A 65 0.68 -5.75 -0.97
CA ASP A 65 1.15 -6.54 -2.11
C ASP A 65 2.00 -7.75 -1.70
N THR A 66 1.93 -8.80 -2.52
CA THR A 66 2.72 -10.01 -2.35
C THR A 66 3.26 -10.51 -3.68
N GLY A 67 4.29 -11.36 -3.63
CA GLY A 67 4.87 -11.97 -4.83
C GLY A 67 3.95 -13.00 -5.47
N ALA A 68 3.81 -12.93 -6.79
CA ALA A 68 3.06 -13.86 -7.63
C ALA A 68 3.92 -14.44 -8.75
N ARG A 69 3.50 -15.60 -9.28
CA ARG A 69 4.12 -16.23 -10.47
C ARG A 69 3.04 -16.35 -11.54
N VAL A 70 3.24 -15.68 -12.66
CA VAL A 70 2.31 -15.72 -13.79
C VAL A 70 3.08 -16.22 -15.00
N GLN A 71 2.67 -17.38 -15.53
CA GLN A 71 3.31 -18.04 -16.68
C GLN A 71 4.85 -18.17 -16.52
N GLY A 72 5.32 -18.50 -15.32
CA GLY A 72 6.75 -18.67 -15.05
C GLY A 72 7.53 -17.35 -14.87
N THR A 73 6.87 -16.20 -14.85
CA THR A 73 7.46 -14.88 -14.60
C THR A 73 7.08 -14.37 -13.21
N ASN A 74 8.03 -13.74 -12.50
CA ASN A 74 7.74 -13.08 -11.23
C ASN A 74 6.90 -11.84 -11.47
N GLN A 75 5.78 -11.74 -10.77
CA GLN A 75 4.89 -10.58 -10.79
C GLN A 75 4.49 -10.23 -9.36
N HIS A 76 3.69 -9.20 -9.20
CA HIS A 76 3.21 -8.70 -7.93
C HIS A 76 1.69 -8.68 -7.91
N PHE A 77 1.13 -9.33 -6.90
CA PHE A 77 -0.30 -9.36 -6.64
C PHE A 77 -0.61 -8.30 -5.58
N THR A 78 -1.36 -7.28 -5.97
CA THR A 78 -1.72 -6.14 -5.12
C THR A 78 -3.20 -6.20 -4.80
N VAL A 79 -3.56 -5.89 -3.56
CA VAL A 79 -4.94 -5.70 -3.13
C VAL A 79 -5.19 -4.24 -2.77
N LEU A 80 -6.29 -3.68 -3.25
CA LEU A 80 -6.87 -2.42 -2.80
C LEU A 80 -8.22 -2.74 -2.17
N CYS A 81 -8.47 -2.32 -0.92
CA CYS A 81 -9.71 -2.68 -0.23
C CYS A 81 -10.10 -1.67 0.85
N ASN A 82 -11.33 -1.79 1.33
CA ASN A 82 -11.80 -1.22 2.58
C ASN A 82 -12.87 -2.15 3.18
N ASP A 83 -13.66 -1.66 4.13
CA ASP A 83 -14.72 -2.44 4.79
C ASP A 83 -15.78 -3.00 3.82
N TYR A 84 -15.94 -2.40 2.64
CA TYR A 84 -17.01 -2.69 1.69
C TYR A 84 -16.58 -3.46 0.44
N PHE A 85 -15.29 -3.42 0.07
CA PHE A 85 -14.82 -4.10 -1.14
C PHE A 85 -13.38 -4.58 -1.05
N SER A 86 -13.01 -5.49 -1.94
CA SER A 86 -11.62 -5.86 -2.22
C SER A 86 -11.42 -6.02 -3.71
N ALA A 87 -10.38 -5.40 -4.24
CA ALA A 87 -10.00 -5.46 -5.64
C ALA A 87 -8.56 -5.93 -5.77
N PHE A 88 -8.33 -6.79 -6.76
CA PHE A 88 -7.05 -7.47 -6.97
C PHE A 88 -6.45 -7.09 -8.31
N PHE A 89 -5.13 -6.89 -8.30
CA PHE A 89 -4.35 -6.47 -9.44
C PHE A 89 -3.09 -7.32 -9.53
N ILE A 90 -2.71 -7.68 -10.74
CA ILE A 90 -1.46 -8.37 -11.03
C ILE A 90 -0.63 -7.45 -11.91
N ASN A 91 0.55 -7.09 -11.43
CA ASN A 91 1.43 -6.15 -12.10
C ASN A 91 2.85 -6.72 -12.23
N PRO A 92 3.56 -6.43 -13.33
CA PRO A 92 4.93 -6.91 -13.52
C PRO A 92 5.94 -6.20 -12.61
N LYS A 93 5.60 -5.01 -12.11
CA LYS A 93 6.49 -4.18 -11.28
C LYS A 93 5.88 -3.91 -9.91
N LYS A 94 6.75 -3.60 -8.96
CA LYS A 94 6.43 -3.11 -7.61
C LYS A 94 7.10 -1.76 -7.41
N ASP A 95 6.52 -0.74 -8.03
CA ASP A 95 7.01 0.64 -7.98
C ASP A 95 5.86 1.64 -7.76
N ARG A 96 6.22 2.90 -7.52
CA ARG A 96 5.25 3.94 -7.19
C ARG A 96 4.28 4.22 -8.34
N LEU A 97 4.76 4.17 -9.59
CA LEU A 97 3.92 4.38 -10.78
C LEU A 97 2.84 3.30 -10.89
N THR A 98 3.21 2.04 -10.62
CA THR A 98 2.25 0.93 -10.57
C THR A 98 1.16 1.19 -9.53
N VAL A 99 1.55 1.63 -8.32
CA VAL A 99 0.56 1.96 -7.27
C VAL A 99 -0.32 3.12 -7.71
N ILE A 100 0.22 4.19 -8.29
CA ILE A 100 -0.58 5.32 -8.78
C ILE A 100 -1.59 4.86 -9.82
N GLY A 101 -1.23 3.97 -10.75
CA GLY A 101 -2.17 3.41 -11.73
C GLY A 101 -3.30 2.62 -11.08
N ILE A 102 -2.98 1.84 -10.04
CA ILE A 102 -4.00 1.14 -9.23
C ILE A 102 -4.88 2.14 -8.49
N LEU A 103 -4.34 3.24 -7.96
CA LEU A 103 -5.16 4.19 -7.20
C LEU A 103 -5.97 5.13 -8.09
N SER A 104 -5.48 5.46 -9.30
CA SER A 104 -6.16 6.35 -10.24
C SER A 104 -7.34 5.67 -10.92
N GLN A 105 -7.25 4.34 -11.12
CA GLN A 105 -8.19 3.56 -11.95
C GLN A 105 -8.24 4.04 -13.41
N GLU A 106 -7.18 4.66 -13.87
CA GLU A 106 -7.02 5.12 -15.25
C GLU A 106 -6.23 4.08 -16.05
N GLU A 107 -6.57 3.92 -17.33
CA GLU A 107 -5.83 3.05 -18.25
C GLU A 107 -4.40 3.57 -18.48
N GLU A 108 -4.23 4.89 -18.53
CA GLU A 108 -2.97 5.56 -18.73
C GLU A 108 -2.67 6.59 -17.63
N LEU A 109 -1.42 6.64 -17.20
CA LEU A 109 -0.96 7.64 -16.24
C LEU A 109 -0.82 9.01 -16.90
N SER A 110 -1.25 10.03 -16.17
CA SER A 110 -0.97 11.43 -16.50
C SER A 110 0.22 11.94 -15.69
N TYR A 111 0.95 12.89 -16.27
CA TYR A 111 2.15 13.50 -15.70
C TYR A 111 2.04 15.02 -15.74
N LEU A 112 2.37 15.65 -14.62
CA LEU A 112 2.27 17.10 -14.44
C LEU A 112 3.42 17.61 -13.56
N ILE A 113 4.09 18.68 -13.97
CA ILE A 113 5.03 19.39 -13.11
C ILE A 113 4.33 20.59 -12.50
N ASN A 114 4.12 20.56 -11.19
CA ASN A 114 3.60 21.66 -10.39
C ASN A 114 4.63 22.05 -9.30
N PRO A 115 4.35 23.07 -8.45
CA PRO A 115 5.25 23.44 -7.36
C PRO A 115 5.55 22.29 -6.39
N TYR A 116 4.60 21.39 -6.15
CA TYR A 116 4.80 20.21 -5.32
C TYR A 116 5.83 19.25 -5.93
N ALA A 117 5.73 18.93 -7.23
CA ALA A 117 6.68 18.06 -7.93
C ALA A 117 8.10 18.63 -7.84
N LEU A 118 8.27 19.94 -8.02
CA LEU A 118 9.59 20.57 -7.90
C LEU A 118 10.14 20.51 -6.47
N GLY A 119 9.31 20.80 -5.45
CA GLY A 119 9.70 20.68 -4.05
C GLY A 119 10.03 19.25 -3.64
N PHE A 120 9.29 18.27 -4.15
CA PHE A 120 9.58 16.85 -3.97
C PHE A 120 10.96 16.48 -4.53
N LEU A 121 11.27 16.91 -5.75
CA LEU A 121 12.56 16.63 -6.40
C LEU A 121 13.73 17.34 -5.70
N GLU A 122 13.51 18.56 -5.20
CA GLU A 122 14.47 19.27 -4.36
C GLU A 122 14.76 18.51 -3.06
N GLY A 123 13.73 18.01 -2.38
CA GLY A 123 13.87 17.17 -1.19
C GLY A 123 14.61 15.85 -1.46
N LYS A 124 14.52 15.31 -2.69
CA LYS A 124 15.32 14.17 -3.16
C LYS A 124 16.74 14.55 -3.62
N LYS A 125 17.14 15.82 -3.44
CA LYS A 125 18.46 16.37 -3.78
C LYS A 125 18.78 16.27 -5.28
N LEU A 126 17.78 16.42 -6.14
CA LEU A 126 18.00 16.55 -7.58
C LEU A 126 18.80 17.84 -7.86
N LYS A 127 19.71 17.79 -8.83
CA LYS A 127 20.59 18.94 -9.15
C LYS A 127 19.77 20.19 -9.50
N ALA A 128 20.16 21.35 -8.95
CA ALA A 128 19.49 22.63 -9.20
C ALA A 128 19.42 23.01 -10.68
N SER A 129 20.41 22.62 -11.48
CA SER A 129 20.38 22.82 -12.95
C SER A 129 19.24 22.04 -13.61
N VAL A 130 19.02 20.80 -13.19
CA VAL A 130 17.91 19.96 -13.68
C VAL A 130 16.57 20.54 -13.24
N LEU A 131 16.43 20.93 -11.97
CA LEU A 131 15.21 21.57 -11.46
C LEU A 131 14.85 22.85 -12.23
N SER A 132 15.87 23.66 -12.56
CA SER A 132 15.68 24.89 -13.32
C SER A 132 15.22 24.61 -14.75
N SER A 133 15.75 23.57 -15.39
CA SER A 133 15.32 23.11 -16.71
C SER A 133 13.88 22.57 -16.73
N LEU A 134 13.30 22.14 -15.60
CA LEU A 134 11.92 21.67 -15.51
C LEU A 134 10.90 22.81 -15.37
N LYS A 135 11.31 24.03 -15.00
CA LYS A 135 10.41 25.17 -14.79
C LYS A 135 9.49 25.49 -15.98
N PRO A 136 9.90 25.36 -17.26
CA PRO A 136 8.98 25.55 -18.38
C PRO A 136 7.76 24.62 -18.35
N LEU A 137 7.88 23.43 -17.76
CA LEU A 137 6.77 22.47 -17.64
C LEU A 137 5.69 22.92 -16.64
N LEU A 138 5.97 23.91 -15.78
CA LEU A 138 4.97 24.48 -14.84
C LEU A 138 3.78 25.13 -15.53
N GLN A 139 3.93 25.51 -16.79
CA GLN A 139 2.87 26.15 -17.59
C GLN A 139 2.09 25.14 -18.44
N MET A 140 2.41 23.85 -18.34
CA MET A 140 1.77 22.80 -19.12
C MET A 140 0.73 22.07 -18.27
N GLU A 141 -0.36 21.64 -18.91
CA GLU A 141 -1.37 20.80 -18.30
C GLU A 141 -0.88 19.35 -18.16
N ALA A 142 -1.60 18.55 -17.37
CA ALA A 142 -1.34 17.12 -17.23
C ALA A 142 -1.40 16.43 -18.60
N MET A 143 -0.46 15.52 -18.87
CA MET A 143 -0.34 14.89 -20.18
C MET A 143 0.08 13.41 -20.09
N PRO A 144 -0.20 12.60 -21.13
CA PRO A 144 0.28 11.23 -21.23
C PRO A 144 1.80 11.14 -21.29
N TRP A 145 2.31 9.93 -21.05
CA TRP A 145 3.74 9.63 -20.98
C TRP A 145 4.49 10.07 -22.25
N GLU A 146 3.99 9.76 -23.43
CA GLU A 146 4.68 9.98 -24.71
C GLU A 146 4.95 11.46 -24.93
N ARG A 147 3.97 12.31 -24.60
CA ARG A 147 4.11 13.77 -24.69
C ARG A 147 5.07 14.27 -23.61
N PHE A 148 4.90 13.83 -22.37
CA PHE A 148 5.76 14.24 -21.26
C PHE A 148 7.24 13.89 -21.50
N GLU A 149 7.51 12.69 -22.01
CA GLU A 149 8.84 12.22 -22.37
C GLU A 149 9.47 13.09 -23.44
N LYS A 150 8.70 13.45 -24.47
CA LYS A 150 9.18 14.32 -25.55
C LYS A 150 9.59 15.69 -25.02
N GLU A 151 8.74 16.32 -24.21
CA GLU A 151 9.06 17.63 -23.61
C GLU A 151 10.28 17.55 -22.67
N LEU A 152 10.36 16.49 -21.86
CA LEU A 152 11.49 16.26 -20.97
C LEU A 152 12.81 16.10 -21.74
N ASN A 153 12.79 15.34 -22.85
CA ASN A 153 13.98 15.13 -23.69
C ASN A 153 14.39 16.41 -24.45
N LEU A 154 13.44 17.28 -24.82
CA LEU A 154 13.76 18.57 -25.43
C LEU A 154 14.46 19.51 -24.44
N LEU A 155 14.00 19.51 -23.18
CA LEU A 155 14.58 20.35 -22.12
C LEU A 155 15.91 19.79 -21.61
N ILE A 156 16.04 18.46 -21.56
CA ILE A 156 17.18 17.76 -20.96
C ILE A 156 17.54 16.49 -21.78
N PRO A 157 18.21 16.63 -22.93
CA PRO A 157 18.48 15.50 -23.84
C PRO A 157 19.27 14.33 -23.23
N GLU A 158 20.24 14.62 -22.36
CA GLU A 158 21.14 13.62 -21.76
C GLU A 158 20.78 13.33 -20.29
N LEU A 159 19.49 13.16 -20.02
CA LEU A 159 19.01 12.90 -18.66
C LEU A 159 19.30 11.47 -18.22
N LYS A 160 20.10 11.32 -17.16
CA LYS A 160 20.39 10.02 -16.54
C LYS A 160 19.11 9.29 -16.12
N HIS A 161 19.07 7.98 -16.34
CA HIS A 161 17.89 7.13 -16.09
C HIS A 161 17.30 7.26 -14.68
N HIS A 162 18.14 7.34 -13.63
CA HIS A 162 17.65 7.50 -12.26
C HIS A 162 17.01 8.88 -12.01
N HIS A 163 17.52 9.95 -12.62
CA HIS A 163 16.88 11.27 -12.56
C HIS A 163 15.54 11.25 -13.29
N LYS A 164 15.50 10.63 -14.48
CA LYS A 164 14.26 10.45 -15.25
C LYS A 164 13.20 9.72 -14.42
N THR A 165 13.57 8.63 -13.74
CA THR A 165 12.67 7.90 -12.85
C THR A 165 12.14 8.77 -11.72
N MET A 166 12.99 9.55 -11.04
CA MET A 166 12.54 10.46 -9.98
C MET A 166 11.59 11.54 -10.49
N ILE A 167 11.88 12.13 -11.65
CA ILE A 167 11.01 13.14 -12.28
C ILE A 167 9.67 12.53 -12.66
N LEU A 168 9.67 11.31 -13.17
CA LEU A 168 8.45 10.57 -13.50
C LEU A 168 7.58 10.30 -12.28
N GLU A 169 8.18 9.79 -11.21
CA GLU A 169 7.46 9.56 -9.96
C GLU A 169 6.88 10.88 -9.42
N ALA A 170 7.67 11.96 -9.41
CA ALA A 170 7.21 13.27 -8.93
C ALA A 170 6.06 13.82 -9.77
N ALA A 171 6.16 13.72 -11.10
CA ALA A 171 5.15 14.23 -12.02
C ALA A 171 3.85 13.42 -11.97
N ALA A 172 3.95 12.08 -11.81
CA ALA A 172 2.79 11.21 -11.63
C ALA A 172 2.11 11.44 -10.28
N ILE A 173 2.87 11.63 -9.19
CA ILE A 173 2.30 11.99 -7.88
C ILE A 173 1.56 13.32 -7.99
N ALA A 174 2.20 14.34 -8.55
CA ALA A 174 1.60 15.66 -8.70
C ALA A 174 0.32 15.59 -9.54
N SER A 175 0.36 14.90 -10.69
CA SER A 175 -0.83 14.71 -11.51
C SER A 175 -1.92 13.95 -10.75
N TYR A 176 -1.59 12.91 -9.98
CA TYR A 176 -2.56 12.14 -9.20
C TYR A 176 -3.23 12.98 -8.11
N GLN A 177 -2.45 13.81 -7.41
CA GLN A 177 -2.95 14.65 -6.32
C GLN A 177 -3.69 15.90 -6.80
N GLU A 178 -3.38 16.37 -8.01
CA GLU A 178 -4.02 17.55 -8.61
C GLU A 178 -5.30 17.20 -9.40
N ASN A 179 -5.51 15.91 -9.74
CA ASN A 179 -6.48 15.55 -10.76
C ASN A 179 -7.96 15.68 -10.37
N HIS A 180 -8.73 16.18 -11.34
CA HIS A 180 -10.10 16.71 -11.21
C HIS A 180 -11.22 15.71 -11.58
N ALA A 181 -10.92 14.41 -11.78
CA ALA A 181 -11.88 13.41 -12.29
C ALA A 181 -12.09 12.16 -11.40
N SER A 182 -11.14 11.82 -10.54
CA SER A 182 -11.21 10.63 -9.67
C SER A 182 -11.15 11.05 -8.19
N PRO A 183 -11.92 10.42 -7.28
CA PRO A 183 -11.83 10.70 -5.86
C PRO A 183 -10.40 10.44 -5.36
N ILE A 184 -9.73 11.50 -4.91
CA ILE A 184 -8.42 11.39 -4.28
C ILE A 184 -8.58 10.58 -3.01
N ILE A 185 -7.87 9.45 -2.93
CA ILE A 185 -7.78 8.67 -1.70
C ILE A 185 -7.03 9.52 -0.68
N GLN A 186 -7.73 9.96 0.36
CA GLN A 186 -7.16 10.87 1.35
C GLN A 186 -6.14 10.14 2.24
N ARG A 187 -6.52 8.96 2.73
CA ARG A 187 -5.71 8.13 3.65
C ARG A 187 -5.42 6.76 3.06
N LEU A 188 -4.15 6.42 2.93
CA LEU A 188 -3.71 5.09 2.51
C LEU A 188 -3.16 4.33 3.72
N VAL A 189 -3.82 3.24 4.11
CA VAL A 189 -3.38 2.35 5.18
C VAL A 189 -2.52 1.24 4.57
N CYS A 190 -1.25 1.16 4.96
CA CYS A 190 -0.31 0.21 4.37
C CYS A 190 0.85 -0.14 5.32
N ASP A 191 1.77 -0.97 4.84
CA ASP A 191 3.07 -1.16 5.49
C ASP A 191 4.03 0.00 5.16
N ASP A 192 5.28 -0.12 5.61
CA ASP A 192 6.29 0.93 5.42
C ASP A 192 7.10 0.81 4.11
N ALA A 193 6.51 0.21 3.07
CA ALA A 193 7.19 0.01 1.80
C ALA A 193 7.22 1.28 0.91
N ARG A 194 8.35 1.51 0.24
CA ARG A 194 8.67 2.77 -0.46
C ARG A 194 7.75 3.09 -1.64
N GLN A 195 7.12 2.09 -2.23
CA GLN A 195 6.18 2.26 -3.33
C GLN A 195 4.89 2.97 -2.88
N PHE A 196 4.56 2.99 -1.58
CA PHE A 196 3.37 3.68 -1.06
C PHE A 196 3.64 5.12 -0.63
N TYR A 197 4.89 5.58 -0.68
CA TYR A 197 5.25 6.89 -0.14
C TYR A 197 4.75 8.03 -1.03
N TYR A 198 4.26 9.10 -0.41
CA TYR A 198 3.92 10.39 -1.03
C TYR A 198 2.78 10.38 -2.04
N ILE A 199 2.14 9.24 -2.31
CA ILE A 199 1.07 9.17 -3.32
C ILE A 199 -0.19 9.87 -2.82
N THR A 200 -0.64 9.55 -1.61
CA THR A 200 -1.82 10.15 -0.99
C THR A 200 -1.42 11.26 0.00
N PRO A 201 -2.32 12.21 0.33
CA PRO A 201 -2.06 13.25 1.31
C PRO A 201 -1.63 12.70 2.67
N LEU A 202 -2.25 11.60 3.10
CA LEU A 202 -1.96 10.93 4.35
C LEU A 202 -1.67 9.46 4.11
N ARG A 203 -0.63 8.98 4.79
CA ARG A 203 -0.27 7.56 4.85
C ARG A 203 -0.32 7.11 6.29
N ALA A 204 -1.19 6.15 6.58
CA ALA A 204 -1.34 5.56 7.90
C ALA A 204 -0.61 4.22 7.94
N LEU A 205 0.32 4.08 8.87
CA LEU A 205 1.07 2.84 9.04
C LEU A 205 0.29 1.84 9.89
N CYS A 206 0.36 0.58 9.47
CA CYS A 206 -0.18 -0.55 10.23
C CYS A 206 0.64 -0.81 11.50
N TRP A 207 0.01 -0.69 12.67
CA TRP A 207 0.63 -1.00 13.96
C TRP A 207 1.08 -2.46 14.09
N ILE A 208 0.33 -3.40 13.49
CA ILE A 208 0.72 -4.82 13.49
C ILE A 208 2.00 -5.04 12.66
N HIS A 209 2.18 -4.30 11.57
CA HIS A 209 3.42 -4.33 10.81
C HIS A 209 4.59 -3.74 11.60
N GLU A 210 4.34 -2.67 12.34
CA GLU A 210 5.35 -2.06 13.20
C GLU A 210 5.75 -3.01 14.35
N GLU A 211 4.79 -3.62 15.04
CA GLU A 211 5.04 -4.60 16.13
C GLU A 211 5.81 -5.84 15.61
N ARG A 212 5.51 -6.32 14.40
CA ARG A 212 6.19 -7.45 13.76
C ARG A 212 7.72 -7.25 13.69
N HIS A 213 8.21 -6.02 13.66
CA HIS A 213 9.65 -5.75 13.69
C HIS A 213 10.29 -6.10 15.04
N TYR A 214 9.56 -5.96 16.15
CA TYR A 214 10.00 -6.33 17.49
C TYR A 214 9.98 -7.86 17.67
N VAL A 215 8.95 -8.55 17.15
CA VAL A 215 8.87 -10.03 17.15
C VAL A 215 10.08 -10.68 16.48
N LYS A 216 10.65 -10.03 15.47
CA LYS A 216 11.81 -10.53 14.71
C LYS A 216 13.13 -10.38 15.45
N LEU A 217 13.17 -9.65 16.57
CA LEU A 217 14.37 -9.60 17.42
C LEU A 217 14.54 -10.96 18.10
N THR A 218 15.77 -11.48 18.08
CA THR A 218 16.10 -12.82 18.59
C THR A 218 17.15 -12.74 19.70
N PRO A 219 16.84 -12.11 20.85
CA PRO A 219 17.80 -11.95 21.94
C PRO A 219 18.22 -13.29 22.55
N LEU A 220 19.53 -13.50 22.66
CA LEU A 220 20.11 -14.73 23.25
C LEU A 220 20.09 -14.73 24.78
N LEU A 221 20.19 -13.54 25.40
CA LEU A 221 20.25 -13.40 26.86
C LEU A 221 18.84 -13.31 27.46
N ALA A 222 18.60 -14.06 28.53
CA ALA A 222 17.31 -14.04 29.24
C ALA A 222 16.91 -12.63 29.74
N HIS A 223 17.89 -11.78 30.06
CA HIS A 223 17.60 -10.39 30.42
C HIS A 223 17.04 -9.59 29.22
N HIS A 224 17.65 -9.72 28.04
CA HIS A 224 17.17 -9.02 26.83
C HIS A 224 15.83 -9.56 26.34
N GLN A 225 15.57 -10.86 26.52
CA GLN A 225 14.24 -11.45 26.25
C GLN A 225 13.16 -10.77 27.09
N ARG A 226 13.39 -10.62 28.41
CA ARG A 226 12.47 -9.90 29.29
C ARG A 226 12.28 -8.44 28.86
N LEU A 227 13.36 -7.71 28.57
CA LEU A 227 13.27 -6.33 28.09
C LEU A 227 12.42 -6.20 26.82
N LEU A 228 12.58 -7.13 25.87
CA LEU A 228 11.80 -7.17 24.64
C LEU A 228 10.32 -7.45 24.93
N ASP A 229 10.03 -8.46 25.76
CA ASP A 229 8.66 -8.84 26.10
C ASP A 229 7.93 -7.72 26.85
N ASP A 230 8.59 -7.11 27.84
CA ASP A 230 8.07 -5.97 28.61
C ASP A 230 7.78 -4.77 27.68
N PHE A 231 8.69 -4.47 26.74
CA PHE A 231 8.48 -3.38 25.80
C PHE A 231 7.34 -3.66 24.82
N ARG A 232 7.23 -4.90 24.32
CA ARG A 232 6.13 -5.31 23.45
C ARG A 232 4.78 -5.23 24.16
N ALA A 233 4.70 -5.57 25.45
CA ALA A 233 3.49 -5.39 26.25
C ALA A 233 3.05 -3.92 26.27
N ARG A 234 3.99 -2.98 26.47
CA ARG A 234 3.71 -1.52 26.43
C ARG A 234 3.21 -1.04 25.06
N ILE A 235 3.72 -1.61 23.96
CA ILE A 235 3.19 -1.31 22.61
C ILE A 235 1.72 -1.72 22.50
N TRP A 236 1.37 -2.92 23.00
CA TRP A 236 0.00 -3.42 22.95
C TRP A 236 -0.94 -2.63 23.86
N GLU A 237 -0.50 -2.26 25.07
CA GLU A 237 -1.24 -1.34 25.95
C GLU A 237 -1.57 -0.04 25.22
N TYR A 238 -0.57 0.59 24.59
CA TYR A 238 -0.76 1.81 23.81
C TYR A 238 -1.71 1.61 22.62
N TYR A 239 -1.60 0.48 21.90
CA TYR A 239 -2.51 0.12 20.81
C TYR A 239 -3.97 -0.01 21.28
N TYR A 240 -4.21 -0.58 22.46
CA TYR A 240 -5.54 -0.67 23.04
C TYR A 240 -6.08 0.71 23.43
N GLU A 241 -5.24 1.58 23.99
CA GLU A 241 -5.65 2.96 24.26
C GLU A 241 -6.03 3.73 22.98
N LEU A 242 -5.28 3.55 21.89
CA LEU A 242 -5.66 4.10 20.58
C LEU A 242 -7.01 3.54 20.11
N THR A 243 -7.27 2.26 20.34
CA THR A 243 -8.53 1.61 19.97
C THR A 243 -9.71 2.18 20.78
N GLU A 244 -9.53 2.45 22.07
CA GLU A 244 -10.54 3.10 22.91
C GLU A 244 -10.76 4.56 22.52
N TYR A 245 -9.69 5.30 22.20
CA TYR A 245 -9.77 6.67 21.70
C TYR A 245 -10.67 6.79 20.47
N LYS A 246 -10.58 5.84 19.52
CA LYS A 246 -11.44 5.83 18.32
C LYS A 246 -12.94 5.81 18.64
N LYS A 247 -13.35 5.25 19.79
CA LYS A 247 -14.77 5.17 20.19
C LYS A 247 -15.31 6.49 20.71
N ASN A 248 -14.46 7.33 21.30
CA ASN A 248 -14.84 8.62 21.86
C ASN A 248 -13.66 9.62 21.79
N PRO A 249 -13.36 10.14 20.59
CA PRO A 249 -12.19 10.99 20.38
C PRO A 249 -12.39 12.34 21.08
N LYS A 250 -11.54 12.62 22.06
CA LYS A 250 -11.50 13.89 22.79
C LYS A 250 -10.14 14.55 22.63
N GLU A 251 -10.11 15.87 22.51
CA GLU A 251 -8.87 16.62 22.31
C GLU A 251 -7.87 16.42 23.46
N GLU A 252 -8.37 16.32 24.70
CA GLU A 252 -7.52 16.02 25.88
C GLU A 252 -6.83 14.65 25.76
N GLU A 253 -7.57 13.62 25.35
CA GLU A 253 -7.03 12.26 25.15
C GLU A 253 -6.08 12.21 23.97
N LYS A 254 -6.38 12.95 22.89
CA LYS A 254 -5.50 13.09 21.73
C LYS A 254 -4.12 13.63 22.13
N ILE A 255 -4.10 14.71 22.90
CA ILE A 255 -2.86 15.32 23.42
C ILE A 255 -2.15 14.32 24.34
N ARG A 256 -2.86 13.68 25.27
CA ARG A 256 -2.30 12.69 26.19
C ARG A 256 -1.64 11.52 25.43
N LEU A 257 -2.31 10.96 24.43
CA LEU A 257 -1.79 9.85 23.61
C LEU A 257 -0.57 10.26 22.79
N ALA A 258 -0.59 11.45 22.20
CA ALA A 258 0.57 11.98 21.48
C ALA A 258 1.80 12.16 22.37
N HIS A 259 1.61 12.53 23.65
CA HIS A 259 2.67 12.59 24.65
C HIS A 259 3.11 11.19 25.12
N LEU A 260 2.16 10.29 25.36
CA LEU A 260 2.44 8.91 25.77
C LEU A 260 3.26 8.17 24.70
N PHE A 261 3.00 8.41 23.41
CA PHE A 261 3.85 7.91 22.33
C PHE A 261 5.30 8.38 22.48
N GLU A 262 5.52 9.69 22.70
CA GLU A 262 6.88 10.23 22.88
C GLU A 262 7.59 9.59 24.07
N GLU A 263 6.87 9.40 25.17
CA GLU A 263 7.40 8.78 26.38
C GLU A 263 7.82 7.32 26.12
N ILE A 264 6.91 6.50 25.59
CA ILE A 264 7.17 5.08 25.30
C ILE A 264 8.35 4.94 24.35
N PHE A 265 8.33 5.67 23.22
CA PHE A 265 9.34 5.53 22.18
C PHE A 265 10.61 6.37 22.40
N SER A 266 10.76 6.98 23.58
CA SER A 266 12.04 7.52 24.07
C SER A 266 12.72 6.65 25.12
N THR A 267 12.16 5.47 25.41
CA THR A 267 12.78 4.49 26.31
C THR A 267 14.15 4.06 25.80
N LYS A 268 15.14 3.99 26.71
CA LYS A 268 16.43 3.32 26.49
C LYS A 268 16.53 2.13 27.43
N THR A 269 16.69 0.95 26.86
CA THR A 269 16.66 -0.33 27.56
C THR A 269 18.07 -0.86 27.84
N GLY A 270 19.08 -0.37 27.11
CA GLY A 270 20.44 -0.89 27.15
C GLY A 270 20.65 -2.13 26.25
N TYR A 271 19.58 -2.66 25.67
CA TYR A 271 19.66 -3.65 24.59
C TYR A 271 19.68 -2.92 23.24
N GLU A 272 20.86 -2.83 22.62
CA GLU A 272 21.11 -2.01 21.42
C GLU A 272 20.13 -2.27 20.26
N ASP A 273 19.82 -3.54 19.94
CA ASP A 273 18.89 -3.83 18.84
C ASP A 273 17.47 -3.33 19.13
N LEU A 274 17.03 -3.43 20.39
CA LEU A 274 15.74 -2.94 20.83
C LEU A 274 15.72 -1.41 20.82
N ASP A 275 16.76 -0.76 21.35
CA ASP A 275 16.87 0.70 21.36
C ASP A 275 16.91 1.29 19.94
N ASN A 276 17.60 0.62 19.02
CA ASN A 276 17.60 0.97 17.60
C ASN A 276 16.20 0.81 16.98
N ARG A 277 15.48 -0.26 17.34
CA ARG A 277 14.11 -0.48 16.85
C ARG A 277 13.15 0.58 17.37
N ILE A 278 13.24 0.94 18.64
CA ILE A 278 12.44 1.98 19.29
C ILE A 278 12.61 3.32 18.57
N GLU A 279 13.86 3.73 18.28
CA GLU A 279 14.15 4.96 17.55
C GLU A 279 13.59 4.97 16.12
N LEU A 280 13.58 3.82 15.44
CA LEU A 280 12.97 3.71 14.12
C LEU A 280 11.45 3.87 14.18
N THR A 281 10.78 3.31 15.18
CA THR A 281 9.35 3.51 15.40
C THR A 281 9.04 4.95 15.76
N LYS A 282 9.86 5.58 16.62
CA LYS A 282 9.70 6.99 17.01
C LYS A 282 9.64 7.93 15.80
N LYS A 283 10.54 7.73 14.83
CA LYS A 283 10.59 8.52 13.58
C LYS A 283 9.35 8.38 12.69
N LYS A 284 8.49 7.39 12.95
CA LYS A 284 7.27 7.13 12.19
C LYS A 284 6.02 7.68 12.85
N LYS A 285 6.15 8.47 13.92
CA LYS A 285 5.04 9.05 14.69
C LYS A 285 3.90 9.57 13.81
N ASP A 286 4.23 10.45 12.88
CA ASP A 286 3.22 11.13 12.05
C ASP A 286 2.42 10.18 11.18
N PHE A 287 2.98 9.00 10.85
CA PHE A 287 2.29 7.97 10.08
C PHE A 287 1.55 6.96 10.97
N LEU A 288 2.04 6.70 12.18
CA LEU A 288 1.41 5.77 13.14
C LEU A 288 0.25 6.41 13.90
N LEU A 289 0.27 7.74 14.04
CA LEU A 289 -0.71 8.51 14.81
C LEU A 289 -1.71 9.28 13.95
N VAL A 290 -1.83 8.98 12.65
CA VAL A 290 -2.88 9.56 11.77
C VAL A 290 -4.28 9.39 12.38
N VAL A 291 -4.50 8.30 13.14
CA VAL A 291 -5.73 8.02 13.88
C VAL A 291 -6.11 9.13 14.89
N LEU A 292 -5.14 9.86 15.43
CA LEU A 292 -5.39 10.92 16.41
C LEU A 292 -6.10 12.11 15.77
N ASP A 293 -5.79 12.44 14.52
CA ASP A 293 -6.49 13.47 13.75
C ASP A 293 -7.72 12.92 13.02
N TYR A 294 -7.69 11.63 12.65
CA TYR A 294 -8.73 10.96 11.88
C TYR A 294 -9.14 9.64 12.55
N PRO A 295 -10.03 9.69 13.58
CA PRO A 295 -10.36 8.54 14.41
C PRO A 295 -11.04 7.37 13.68
N ASP A 296 -11.52 7.55 12.46
CA ASP A 296 -12.03 6.46 11.61
C ASP A 296 -10.89 5.64 10.96
N THR A 297 -9.66 6.17 10.92
CA THR A 297 -8.50 5.50 10.32
C THR A 297 -8.21 4.16 11.00
N PRO A 298 -8.14 3.05 10.25
CA PRO A 298 -7.72 1.76 10.78
C PRO A 298 -6.32 1.80 11.39
N LEU A 299 -6.13 1.10 12.51
CA LEU A 299 -4.81 0.92 13.13
C LEU A 299 -4.00 -0.21 12.49
N HIS A 300 -4.62 -1.01 11.63
CA HIS A 300 -4.01 -2.20 11.04
C HIS A 300 -4.41 -2.40 9.59
N ASN A 301 -3.60 -3.13 8.82
CA ASN A 301 -3.88 -3.50 7.43
C ASN A 301 -4.51 -4.89 7.26
N ASN A 302 -5.15 -5.41 8.32
CA ASN A 302 -5.70 -6.78 8.33
C ASN A 302 -6.66 -7.09 7.16
N PRO A 303 -7.55 -6.18 6.72
CA PRO A 303 -8.41 -6.45 5.56
C PRO A 303 -7.61 -6.83 4.31
N ALA A 304 -6.56 -6.06 3.98
CA ALA A 304 -5.68 -6.37 2.86
C ALA A 304 -4.89 -7.66 3.06
N GLU A 305 -4.30 -7.86 4.25
CA GLU A 305 -3.56 -9.08 4.59
C GLU A 305 -4.44 -10.35 4.49
N LEU A 306 -5.69 -10.29 4.96
CA LEU A 306 -6.66 -11.39 4.86
C LEU A 306 -7.08 -11.66 3.41
N ALA A 307 -7.26 -10.61 2.61
CA ALA A 307 -7.57 -10.72 1.19
C ALA A 307 -6.39 -11.35 0.42
N LEU A 308 -5.15 -10.95 0.71
CA LEU A 308 -3.95 -11.57 0.12
C LEU A 308 -3.81 -13.05 0.48
N ARG A 309 -4.16 -13.44 1.72
CA ARG A 309 -4.15 -14.85 2.14
C ARG A 309 -5.04 -15.74 1.26
N MET A 310 -6.14 -15.21 0.73
CA MET A 310 -6.98 -15.97 -0.21
C MET A 310 -6.19 -16.46 -1.43
N TYR A 311 -5.35 -15.59 -1.99
CA TYR A 311 -4.48 -15.93 -3.11
C TYR A 311 -3.39 -16.92 -2.68
N VAL A 312 -2.74 -16.67 -1.54
CA VAL A 312 -1.64 -17.52 -1.05
C VAL A 312 -2.09 -18.96 -0.76
N ILE A 313 -3.31 -19.17 -0.26
CA ILE A 313 -3.84 -20.51 0.03
C ILE A 313 -4.01 -21.37 -1.24
N LYS A 314 -4.28 -20.74 -2.38
CA LYS A 314 -4.55 -21.42 -3.66
C LYS A 314 -3.29 -21.61 -4.52
N ARG A 315 -2.17 -21.03 -4.12
CA ARG A 315 -0.91 -21.04 -4.85
C ARG A 315 -0.24 -22.40 -4.85
#